data_AF-A0A1M7FKM1-F1
#
_entry.id   AF-A0A1M7FKM1-F1
#
_cell.length_a   1.000
_cell.length_b   1.000
_cell.length_c   1.000
_cell.angle_alpha   90.00
_cell.angle_beta   90.00
_cell.angle_gamma   90.00
#
_symmetry.space_group_name_H-M   'P 1'
#
loop_
_entity.id
_entity.type
_entity.pdbx_description
1 polymer ?
#
loop_
_entity_poly.entity_id
_entity_poly.type
_entity_poly.pdbx_seq_one_letter_code
_entity_poly.pdbx_strand_id
1 'polypeptide(L)'
;MSPRLTRLAAVLAAGPITREQADVIAPASNGPHYIGELRRKLGIELECDRVPFVTKDNTPSWYGRYTPTLKERAKLRAFVIEQGGSLDD
;
A
#
# COMPACT_ATOMS: atom_id res chain seq x y z
N MET A 1 -8.60 13.15 9.56
CA MET A 1 -8.02 11.91 8.96
C MET A 1 -6.72 12.25 8.24
N SER A 2 -5.78 11.32 8.09
CA SER A 2 -4.53 11.56 7.34
C SER A 2 -4.75 11.39 5.84
N PRO A 3 -4.57 12.43 4.99
CA PRO A 3 -4.67 12.31 3.54
C PRO A 3 -3.71 11.29 2.92
N ARG A 4 -2.59 11.00 3.61
CA ARG A 4 -1.60 10.00 3.21
C ARG A 4 -2.20 8.58 3.21
N LEU A 5 -2.97 8.26 4.25
CA LEU A 5 -3.63 6.96 4.36
C LEU A 5 -4.71 6.79 3.29
N THR A 6 -5.48 7.85 3.01
CA THR A 6 -6.55 7.79 2.01
C THR A 6 -5.99 7.53 0.61
N ARG A 7 -4.93 8.24 0.19
CA ARG A 7 -4.27 7.97 -1.11
C ARG A 7 -3.70 6.57 -1.18
N LEU A 8 -2.98 6.14 -0.15
CA LEU A 8 -2.41 4.80 -0.11
C LEU A 8 -3.50 3.71 -0.20
N ALA A 9 -4.64 3.92 0.47
CA ALA A 9 -5.77 3.01 0.42
C ALA A 9 -6.45 2.98 -0.97
N ALA A 10 -6.57 4.12 -1.65
CA ALA A 10 -7.13 4.21 -3.00
C ALA A 10 -6.31 3.38 -4.00
N VAL A 11 -4.98 3.56 -4.01
CA VAL A 11 -4.12 2.80 -4.93
C VAL A 11 -4.09 1.31 -4.58
N LEU A 12 -4.05 0.94 -3.30
CA LEU A 12 -4.15 -0.48 -2.89
C LEU A 12 -5.51 -1.09 -3.25
N ALA A 13 -6.59 -0.33 -3.21
CA ALA A 13 -7.89 -0.81 -3.68
C ALA A 13 -7.86 -1.15 -5.17
N ALA A 14 -7.05 -0.45 -5.97
CA ALA A 14 -6.85 -0.74 -7.38
C ALA A 14 -6.00 -2.01 -7.59
N GLY A 15 -4.92 -2.20 -6.84
CA GLY A 15 -4.06 -3.38 -7.01
C GLY A 15 -2.82 -3.43 -6.10
N PRO A 16 -1.91 -4.37 -6.36
CA PRO A 16 -0.67 -4.50 -5.59
C PRO A 16 0.28 -3.34 -5.85
N ILE A 17 1.05 -2.95 -4.83
CA ILE A 17 2.07 -1.89 -4.93
C ILE A 17 3.38 -2.32 -4.27
N THR A 18 4.51 -1.77 -4.71
CA THR A 18 5.80 -1.99 -4.06
C THR A 18 5.94 -1.10 -2.82
N ARG A 19 6.92 -1.42 -1.97
CA ARG A 19 7.30 -0.59 -0.82
C ARG A 19 7.70 0.83 -1.25
N GLU A 20 8.45 0.94 -2.33
CA GLU A 20 8.91 2.22 -2.88
C GLU A 20 7.74 3.04 -3.42
N GLN A 21 6.76 2.40 -4.05
CA GLN A 21 5.53 3.08 -4.45
C GLN A 21 4.74 3.57 -3.23
N ALA A 22 4.69 2.80 -2.14
CA ALA A 22 4.02 3.22 -0.92
C ALA A 22 4.67 4.48 -0.31
N ASP A 23 5.99 4.62 -0.37
CA ASP A 23 6.71 5.84 0.05
C ASP A 23 6.27 7.06 -0.77
N VAL A 24 6.18 6.92 -2.09
CA VAL A 24 5.77 8.00 -3.01
C VAL A 24 4.30 8.39 -2.82
N ILE A 25 3.40 7.41 -2.71
CA ILE A 25 1.95 7.63 -2.60
C ILE A 25 1.58 8.27 -1.25
N ALA A 26 2.28 7.89 -0.17
CA ALA A 26 2.05 8.38 1.19
C ALA A 26 2.85 9.67 1.52
N PRO A 27 3.39 10.38 0.52
CA PRO A 27 4.66 11.13 0.58
C PRO A 27 5.42 11.01 1.91
N ALA A 28 6.10 9.87 2.07
CA ALA A 28 6.84 9.50 3.27
C ALA A 28 8.10 8.69 2.93
N SER A 29 9.07 8.64 3.83
CA SER A 29 10.25 7.76 3.74
C SER A 29 10.09 6.45 4.52
N ASN A 30 8.88 6.19 5.02
CA ASN A 30 8.56 5.06 5.88
C ASN A 30 7.18 4.45 5.57
N GLY A 31 6.82 4.30 4.30
CA GLY A 31 5.61 3.66 3.78
C GLY A 31 5.10 2.44 4.57
N PRO A 32 5.97 1.51 5.05
CA PRO A 32 5.53 0.41 5.92
C PRO A 32 4.77 0.84 7.18
N HIS A 33 5.05 2.02 7.72
CA HIS A 33 4.28 2.62 8.82
C HIS A 33 2.81 2.76 8.44
N TYR A 34 2.52 3.37 7.29
CA TYR A 34 1.16 3.60 6.79
C TYR A 34 0.46 2.30 6.39
N ILE A 35 1.20 1.32 5.87
CA ILE A 35 0.67 -0.04 5.65
C ILE A 35 0.23 -0.65 6.99
N GLY A 36 1.05 -0.57 8.03
CA GLY A 36 0.71 -1.03 9.38
C GLY A 36 -0.50 -0.32 9.97
N GLU A 37 -0.66 0.98 9.70
CA GLU A 37 -1.85 1.72 10.09
C GLU A 37 -3.13 1.24 9.39
N LEU A 38 -3.07 0.99 8.07
CA LEU A 38 -4.20 0.43 7.31
C LEU A 38 -4.59 -0.96 7.81
N ARG A 39 -3.61 -1.83 8.04
CA ARG A 39 -3.81 -3.17 8.63
C ARG A 39 -4.58 -3.08 9.94
N ARG A 40 -4.10 -2.25 10.87
CA ARG A 40 -4.72 -2.06 12.19
C ARG A 40 -6.11 -1.44 12.11
N LYS A 41 -6.31 -0.44 11.25
CA LYS A 41 -7.61 0.26 11.11
C LYS A 41 -8.68 -0.61 10.47
N LEU A 42 -8.33 -1.41 9.46
CA LEU A 42 -9.29 -2.14 8.64
C LEU A 42 -9.39 -3.63 9.00
N GLY A 43 -8.52 -4.12 9.89
CA GLY A 43 -8.38 -5.56 10.17
C GLY A 43 -8.10 -6.33 8.89
N ILE A 44 -7.05 -5.92 8.19
CA ILE A 44 -6.56 -6.54 6.94
C ILE A 44 -5.11 -6.95 7.12
N GLU A 45 -4.65 -7.90 6.31
CA GLU A 45 -3.29 -8.44 6.36
C GLU A 45 -2.38 -7.77 5.33
N LEU A 46 -2.85 -7.49 4.11
CA LEU A 46 -2.02 -6.99 2.99
C LEU A 46 -0.71 -7.77 2.87
N GLU A 47 -0.78 -8.98 2.29
CA GLU A 47 0.38 -9.86 2.16
C GLU A 47 1.58 -9.12 1.57
N CYS A 48 2.77 -9.32 2.16
CA CYS A 48 4.00 -8.65 1.75
C CYS A 48 4.97 -9.67 1.14
N ASP A 49 4.92 -9.84 -0.17
CA ASP A 49 5.81 -10.75 -0.88
C ASP A 49 7.18 -10.11 -1.19
N ARG A 50 8.23 -10.94 -1.21
CA ARG A 50 9.59 -10.52 -1.58
C ARG A 50 9.77 -10.70 -3.09
N VAL A 51 9.89 -9.59 -3.81
CA VAL A 51 10.11 -9.60 -5.25
C VAL A 51 11.62 -9.52 -5.53
N PRO A 52 12.22 -10.52 -6.19
CA PRO A 52 13.64 -10.50 -6.50
C PRO A 52 13.97 -9.44 -7.55
N PHE A 53 15.12 -8.79 -7.40
CA PHE A 53 15.68 -7.89 -8.41
C PHE A 53 17.21 -7.90 -8.36
N VAL A 54 17.84 -7.31 -9.37
CA VAL A 54 19.30 -7.12 -9.41
C VAL A 54 19.60 -5.65 -9.17
N THR A 55 20.49 -5.36 -8.23
CA THR A 55 20.90 -3.99 -7.92
C THR A 55 21.77 -3.40 -9.02
N LYS A 56 21.99 -2.07 -8.97
CA LYS A 56 22.93 -1.39 -9.87
C LYS A 56 24.38 -1.94 -9.80
N ASP A 57 24.72 -2.58 -8.68
CA ASP A 57 26.03 -3.19 -8.43
C ASP A 57 26.05 -4.68 -8.83
N ASN A 58 25.09 -5.11 -9.66
CA ASN A 58 24.92 -6.47 -10.16
C ASN A 58 24.78 -7.54 -9.05
N THR A 59 24.21 -7.15 -7.90
CA THR A 59 24.01 -8.05 -6.76
C THR A 59 22.53 -8.45 -6.64
N PRO A 60 22.20 -9.74 -6.47
CA PRO A 60 20.82 -10.16 -6.21
C PRO A 60 20.27 -9.57 -4.90
N SER A 61 19.05 -9.08 -4.93
CA SER A 61 18.36 -8.53 -3.77
C SER A 61 16.84 -8.71 -3.89
N TRP A 62 16.06 -8.12 -2.98
CA TRP A 62 14.60 -8.14 -3.01
C TRP A 62 14.00 -6.84 -2.49
N TYR A 63 12.85 -6.46 -3.03
CA TYR A 63 11.97 -5.44 -2.47
C TYR A 63 10.63 -6.04 -2.03
N GLY A 64 9.89 -5.31 -1.20
CA GLY A 64 8.57 -5.73 -0.72
C GLY A 64 7.47 -5.31 -1.68
N ARG A 65 6.50 -6.19 -1.92
CA ARG A 65 5.24 -5.86 -2.61
C ARG A 65 4.06 -6.20 -1.71
N TYR A 66 3.13 -5.27 -1.60
CA TYR A 66 1.90 -5.42 -0.84
C TYR A 66 0.78 -5.83 -1.78
N THR A 67 0.20 -7.00 -1.57
CA THR A 67 -0.84 -7.57 -2.43
C THR A 67 -2.14 -7.74 -1.67
N PRO A 68 -3.18 -6.93 -1.96
CA PRO A 68 -4.48 -7.05 -1.33
C PRO A 68 -5.34 -8.12 -2.00
N THR A 69 -6.01 -8.94 -1.19
CA THR A 69 -7.07 -9.85 -1.64
C THR A 69 -8.31 -9.07 -2.09
N LEU A 70 -9.24 -9.74 -2.79
CA LEU A 70 -10.51 -9.12 -3.19
C LEU A 70 -11.30 -8.55 -1.99
N LYS A 71 -11.30 -9.25 -0.86
CA LYS A 71 -11.98 -8.82 0.38
C LYS A 71 -11.32 -7.56 0.96
N GLU A 72 -10.00 -7.49 0.95
CA GLU A 72 -9.26 -6.33 1.45
C GLU A 72 -9.43 -5.12 0.54
N ARG A 73 -9.42 -5.32 -0.78
CA ARG A 73 -9.73 -4.26 -1.76
C ARG A 73 -11.11 -3.66 -1.51
N ALA A 74 -12.12 -4.47 -1.18
CA ALA A 74 -13.45 -3.96 -0.82
C ALA A 74 -13.42 -3.08 0.45
N LYS A 75 -12.71 -3.50 1.49
CA LYS A 75 -12.52 -2.70 2.72
C LYS A 75 -11.78 -1.39 2.47
N LEU A 76 -10.74 -1.43 1.63
CA LEU A 76 -9.98 -0.24 1.24
C LEU A 76 -10.83 0.75 0.46
N ARG A 77 -11.66 0.28 -0.49
CA ARG A 77 -12.61 1.14 -1.21
C ARG A 77 -13.62 1.81 -0.27
N ALA A 78 -14.22 1.02 0.62
CA ALA A 78 -15.18 1.54 1.60
C ALA A 78 -14.54 2.62 2.48
N PHE A 79 -13.30 2.37 2.93
CA PHE A 79 -12.52 3.35 3.69
C PHE A 79 -12.30 4.64 2.91
N VAL A 80 -11.88 4.57 1.64
CA VAL A 80 -11.66 5.78 0.83
C VAL A 80 -12.93 6.61 0.71
N ILE A 81 -14.06 5.97 0.43
CA ILE A 81 -15.38 6.63 0.31
C ILE A 81 -15.80 7.27 1.65
N GLU A 82 -15.64 6.55 2.76
CA GLU A 82 -15.95 7.06 4.10
C GLU A 82 -15.12 8.31 4.45
N GLN A 83 -13.88 8.37 3.97
CA GLN A 83 -13.01 9.53 4.16
C GLN A 83 -13.22 10.64 3.12
N GLY A 84 -14.19 10.50 2.20
CA GLY A 84 -14.45 11.48 1.14
C GLY A 84 -13.34 11.58 0.09
N GLY A 85 -12.51 10.53 -0.05
CA GLY A 85 -11.43 10.46 -1.04
C GLY A 85 -11.90 9.96 -2.40
N SER A 86 -11.06 10.17 -3.42
CA SER A 86 -11.27 9.62 -4.77
C SER A 86 -10.64 8.24 -4.92
N LEU A 87 -11.25 7.37 -5.72
CA LEU A 87 -10.64 6.10 -6.15
C LEU A 87 -9.80 6.23 -7.43
N ASP A 88 -9.82 7.43 -8.03
CA ASP A 88 -9.08 7.76 -9.24
C ASP A 88 -7.74 8.48 -8.93
N ASP A 89 -7.41 8.64 -7.64
CA ASP A 89 -6.13 9.16 -7.13
C ASP A 89 -5.02 8.10 -7.15
#